data_AF-A0A8C8FZB7-F1
#
_entry.id   AF-A0A8C8FZB7-F1
#
_cell.length_a   1.000
_cell.length_b   1.000
_cell.length_c   1.000
_cell.angle_alpha   90.00
_cell.angle_beta   90.00
_cell.angle_gamma   90.00
#
_symmetry.space_group_name_H-M   'P 1'
#
loop_
_entity.id
_entity.type
_entity.pdbx_description
1 polymer ?
#
loop_
_entity_poly.entity_id
_entity_poly.type
_entity_poly.pdbx_seq_one_letter_code
_entity_poly.pdbx_strand_id
1 'polypeptide(L)'
;MASSFVIGNTFRERVRDLLANDEFSVPTELQKEVEDILQQEPPSTLSFRTARKLNKCLQDNGQPFYLHELLEDSSLHLPKVEMPPRNPMLVARLERIKAKLANEEYNRITRNVNTQQINRRETLADFGREVRSAKAAVVTVLNFLVTVAATFACAYLGSQYLFTETAARVISAVIAASVVGLAELYVLVRTMEGELGEP
;
A
#
# COMPACT_ATOMS: atom_id res chain seq x y z
N MET A 1 -5.85 -11.02 23.87
CA MET A 1 -6.03 -10.61 25.28
C MET A 1 -5.07 -11.43 26.13
N ALA A 2 -4.32 -10.80 27.05
CA ALA A 2 -3.43 -11.53 27.95
C ALA A 2 -4.25 -12.43 28.87
N SER A 3 -3.96 -13.73 28.90
CA SER A 3 -4.64 -14.73 29.73
C SER A 3 -3.92 -15.00 31.05
N SER A 4 -2.69 -14.51 31.18
CA SER A 4 -1.80 -14.75 32.31
C SER A 4 -0.90 -13.55 32.60
N PHE A 5 -0.33 -13.53 33.80
CA PHE A 5 0.61 -12.52 34.27
C PHE A 5 1.85 -13.20 34.88
N VAL A 6 2.98 -12.53 34.78
CA VAL A 6 4.22 -12.91 35.46
C VAL A 6 4.12 -12.43 36.91
N ILE A 7 4.34 -13.35 37.83
CA ILE A 7 4.29 -13.12 39.27
C ILE A 7 5.49 -12.27 39.71
N GLY A 8 5.21 -11.14 40.36
CA GLY A 8 6.21 -10.32 41.06
C GLY A 8 6.55 -10.87 42.46
N ASN A 9 7.64 -10.37 43.06
CA ASN A 9 8.11 -10.85 44.37
C ASN A 9 7.11 -10.55 45.50
N THR A 10 6.47 -9.38 45.49
CA THR A 10 5.46 -8.99 46.49
C THR A 10 4.24 -9.90 46.48
N PHE A 11 3.81 -10.37 45.31
CA PHE A 11 2.75 -11.36 45.21
C PHE A 11 3.15 -12.67 45.92
N ARG A 12 4.40 -13.13 45.72
CA ARG A 12 4.88 -14.37 46.36
C ARG A 12 4.93 -14.27 47.87
N GLU A 13 5.42 -13.15 48.39
CA GLU A 13 5.51 -12.88 49.83
C GLU A 13 4.12 -12.79 50.44
N ARG A 14 3.22 -11.97 49.87
CA ARG A 14 1.87 -11.78 50.39
C ARG A 14 1.04 -13.07 50.34
N VAL A 15 1.15 -13.87 49.28
CA VAL A 15 0.42 -15.15 49.21
C VAL A 15 1.00 -16.17 50.19
N ARG A 16 2.32 -16.18 50.42
CA ARG A 16 2.95 -17.04 51.44
C ARG A 16 2.49 -16.67 52.85
N ASP A 17 2.44 -15.39 53.16
CA ASP A 17 1.97 -14.90 54.47
C ASP A 17 0.49 -15.23 54.68
N LEU A 18 -0.33 -15.15 53.63
CA LEU A 18 -1.75 -15.52 53.69
C LEU A 18 -1.98 -17.03 53.86
N LEU A 19 -1.10 -17.87 53.30
CA LEU A 19 -1.17 -19.33 53.47
C LEU A 19 -0.64 -19.79 54.82
N ALA A 20 0.30 -19.05 55.43
CA ALA A 20 0.83 -19.35 56.76
C ALA A 20 -0.14 -19.01 57.90
N ASN A 21 -1.09 -18.11 57.65
CA ASN A 21 -2.17 -17.79 58.58
C ASN A 21 -3.32 -18.80 58.40
N ASP A 22 -3.34 -19.84 59.23
CA ASP A 22 -4.21 -21.03 59.19
C ASP A 22 -5.73 -20.76 59.37
N GLU A 23 -6.20 -19.52 59.31
CA GLU A 23 -7.60 -19.13 59.55
C GLU A 23 -8.51 -19.23 58.30
N PHE A 24 -7.97 -19.59 57.14
CA PHE A 24 -8.70 -19.50 55.87
C PHE A 24 -9.12 -20.87 55.31
N SER A 25 -10.42 -21.03 55.08
CA SER A 25 -10.98 -22.15 54.31
C SER A 25 -10.78 -21.92 52.80
N VAL A 26 -9.53 -21.87 52.34
CA VAL A 26 -9.24 -21.88 50.90
C VAL A 26 -9.36 -23.34 50.42
N PRO A 27 -10.03 -23.61 49.28
CA PRO A 27 -10.10 -24.96 48.74
C PRO A 27 -8.70 -25.56 48.57
N THR A 28 -8.46 -26.74 49.15
CA THR A 28 -7.14 -27.42 49.19
C THR A 28 -6.52 -27.60 47.80
N GLU A 29 -7.35 -27.78 46.77
CA GLU A 29 -6.93 -27.87 45.37
C GLU A 29 -6.32 -26.55 44.86
N LEU A 30 -6.89 -25.40 45.25
CA LEU A 30 -6.41 -24.08 44.86
C LEU A 30 -5.13 -23.70 45.61
N GLN A 31 -5.01 -24.11 46.88
CA GLN A 31 -3.80 -23.90 47.67
C GLN A 31 -2.61 -24.64 47.05
N LYS A 32 -2.78 -25.93 46.72
CA LYS A 32 -1.73 -26.73 46.06
C LYS A 32 -1.33 -26.15 44.71
N GLU A 33 -2.30 -25.77 43.87
CA GLU A 33 -2.04 -25.16 42.56
C GLU A 33 -1.20 -23.87 42.68
N VAL A 34 -1.48 -23.04 43.70
CA VAL A 34 -0.74 -21.79 43.93
C VAL A 34 0.62 -22.06 44.56
N GLU A 35 0.72 -22.99 45.51
CA GLU A 35 1.97 -23.34 46.20
C GLU A 35 2.99 -23.97 45.24
N ASP A 36 2.56 -24.87 44.35
CA ASP A 36 3.42 -25.45 43.31
C ASP A 36 4.01 -24.39 42.38
N ILE A 37 3.24 -23.34 42.05
CA ILE A 37 3.68 -22.22 41.20
C ILE A 37 4.60 -21.25 41.97
N LEU A 38 4.41 -21.12 43.29
CA LEU A 38 5.25 -20.31 44.17
C LEU A 38 6.61 -20.96 44.45
N GLN A 39 6.71 -22.29 44.37
CA GLN A 39 7.96 -23.04 44.51
C GLN A 39 8.86 -22.98 43.26
N GLN A 40 8.31 -22.63 42.10
CA GLN A 40 9.09 -22.47 40.86
C GLN A 40 9.96 -21.20 40.89
N GLU A 41 11.18 -21.27 40.34
CA GLU A 41 12.07 -20.11 40.19
C GLU A 41 11.44 -19.01 39.30
N PRO A 42 11.68 -17.72 39.59
CA PRO A 42 11.16 -16.63 38.78
C PRO A 42 11.82 -16.59 37.38
N PRO A 43 11.09 -16.26 36.30
CA PRO A 43 9.71 -15.76 36.27
C PRO A 43 8.66 -16.87 36.15
N SER A 44 7.77 -17.00 37.15
CA SER A 44 6.60 -17.90 37.07
C SER A 44 5.37 -17.15 36.55
N THR A 45 4.54 -17.84 35.77
CA THR A 45 3.36 -17.26 35.13
C THR A 45 2.09 -17.83 35.77
N LEU A 46 1.14 -16.97 36.15
CA LEU A 46 -0.12 -17.36 36.76
C LEU A 46 -1.32 -16.87 35.94
N SER A 47 -2.38 -17.69 35.88
CA SER A 47 -3.60 -17.38 35.16
C SER A 47 -4.45 -16.35 35.90
N PHE A 48 -4.99 -15.35 35.19
CA PHE A 48 -5.93 -14.39 35.77
C PHE A 48 -7.16 -15.03 36.40
N ARG A 49 -7.57 -16.21 35.91
CA ARG A 49 -8.70 -16.96 36.48
C ARG A 49 -8.39 -17.46 37.89
N THR A 50 -7.18 -17.98 38.10
CA THR A 50 -6.74 -18.51 39.40
C THR A 50 -6.57 -17.37 40.41
N ALA A 51 -5.96 -16.25 40.02
CA ALA A 51 -5.85 -15.07 40.88
C ALA A 51 -7.22 -14.48 41.28
N ARG A 52 -8.18 -14.44 40.34
CA ARG A 52 -9.54 -13.95 40.62
C ARG A 52 -10.31 -14.89 41.55
N LYS A 53 -10.12 -16.21 41.43
CA LYS A 53 -10.71 -17.19 42.35
C LYS A 53 -10.14 -17.04 43.76
N LEU A 54 -8.81 -16.90 43.89
CA LEU A 54 -8.14 -16.68 45.16
C LEU A 54 -8.67 -15.40 45.84
N ASN A 55 -8.69 -14.29 45.11
CA ASN A 55 -9.21 -13.01 45.63
C ASN A 55 -10.68 -13.12 46.07
N LYS A 56 -11.52 -13.86 45.34
CA LYS A 56 -12.92 -14.06 45.72
C LYS A 56 -13.06 -14.89 47.00
N CYS A 57 -12.36 -16.01 47.10
CA CYS A 57 -12.39 -16.85 48.30
C CYS A 57 -11.93 -16.08 49.54
N LEU A 58 -10.91 -15.24 49.39
CA LEU A 58 -10.40 -14.46 50.50
C LEU A 58 -11.34 -13.28 50.87
N GLN A 59 -12.06 -12.68 49.90
CA GLN A 59 -13.12 -11.68 50.17
C GLN A 59 -14.32 -12.28 50.90
N ASP A 60 -14.72 -13.51 50.53
CA ASP A 60 -15.79 -14.24 51.20
C ASP A 60 -15.44 -14.55 52.68
N ASN A 61 -14.14 -14.60 53.01
CA ASN A 61 -13.61 -14.75 54.37
C ASN A 61 -13.38 -13.41 55.11
N GLY A 62 -13.85 -12.29 54.57
CA GLY A 62 -13.90 -10.99 55.28
C GLY A 62 -12.60 -10.17 55.28
N GLN A 63 -11.66 -10.49 54.40
CA GLN A 63 -10.40 -9.74 54.30
C GLN A 63 -10.53 -8.47 53.42
N PRO A 64 -9.83 -7.37 53.76
CA PRO A 64 -10.00 -6.07 53.10
C PRO A 64 -9.14 -5.85 51.84
N PHE A 65 -8.35 -6.83 51.38
CA PHE A 65 -7.43 -6.60 50.27
C PHE A 65 -8.16 -6.46 48.92
N TYR A 66 -7.56 -5.68 48.02
CA TYR A 66 -8.03 -5.52 46.65
C TYR A 66 -7.11 -6.23 45.66
N LEU A 67 -7.68 -6.75 44.57
CA LEU A 67 -6.92 -7.48 43.54
C LEU A 67 -5.77 -6.66 42.92
N HIS A 68 -5.92 -5.34 42.83
CA HIS A 68 -4.88 -4.47 42.27
C HIS A 68 -3.64 -4.38 43.17
N GLU A 69 -3.81 -4.53 44.49
CA GLU A 69 -2.70 -4.56 45.45
C GLU A 69 -1.89 -5.86 45.29
N LEU A 70 -2.55 -6.99 45.02
CA LEU A 70 -1.88 -8.26 44.73
C LEU A 70 -1.09 -8.22 43.40
N LEU A 71 -1.57 -7.45 42.43
CA LEU A 71 -1.00 -7.36 41.09
C LEU A 71 0.00 -6.21 40.92
N GLU A 72 0.37 -5.51 42.00
CA GLU A 72 1.19 -4.28 41.97
C GLU A 72 2.53 -4.46 41.23
N ASP A 73 3.27 -5.55 41.51
CA ASP A 73 4.53 -5.89 40.82
C ASP A 73 4.36 -6.94 39.71
N SER A 74 3.13 -7.26 39.33
CA SER A 74 2.85 -8.28 38.32
C SER A 74 2.85 -7.68 36.92
N SER A 75 3.57 -8.30 35.99
CA SER A 75 3.60 -7.85 34.59
C SER A 75 2.75 -8.75 33.70
N LEU A 76 2.12 -8.18 32.67
CA LEU A 76 1.28 -8.97 31.76
C LEU A 76 2.14 -9.91 30.90
N HIS A 77 1.81 -11.20 30.91
CA HIS A 77 2.41 -12.15 29.98
C HIS A 77 1.69 -12.06 28.63
N LEU A 78 2.30 -11.36 27.67
CA LEU A 78 1.82 -11.29 26.31
C LEU A 78 2.45 -12.43 25.50
N PRO A 79 1.66 -13.39 25.00
CA PRO A 79 2.19 -14.43 24.14
C PRO A 79 2.81 -13.76 22.91
N LYS A 80 4.11 -14.01 22.68
CA LYS A 80 4.81 -13.52 21.51
C LYS A 80 4.22 -14.21 20.29
N VAL A 81 3.65 -13.43 19.37
CA VAL A 81 3.14 -13.97 18.10
C VAL A 81 4.31 -14.55 17.33
N GLU A 82 4.28 -15.86 17.08
CA GLU A 82 5.27 -16.51 16.23
C GLU A 82 5.09 -16.00 14.81
N MET A 83 6.12 -15.32 14.29
CA MET A 83 6.10 -14.88 12.91
C MET A 83 6.39 -16.08 12.01
N PRO A 84 5.57 -16.32 10.96
CA PRO A 84 5.83 -17.40 10.02
C PRO A 84 7.20 -17.20 9.35
N PRO A 85 7.91 -18.29 8.99
CA PRO A 85 9.20 -18.21 8.32
C PRO A 85 9.05 -17.49 6.98
N ARG A 86 9.96 -16.56 6.68
CA ARG A 86 9.94 -15.79 5.43
C ARG A 86 10.25 -16.71 4.24
N ASN A 87 9.42 -16.65 3.20
CA ASN A 87 9.64 -17.39 1.97
C ASN A 87 10.97 -16.94 1.30
N PRO A 88 11.88 -17.86 0.97
CA PRO A 88 13.21 -17.52 0.43
C PRO A 88 13.13 -16.78 -0.91
N MET A 89 12.12 -17.07 -1.75
CA MET A 89 11.91 -16.38 -3.02
C MET A 89 11.56 -14.91 -2.81
N LEU A 90 10.77 -14.60 -1.77
CA LEU A 90 10.39 -13.23 -1.44
C LEU A 90 11.58 -12.44 -0.89
N VAL A 91 12.43 -13.08 -0.07
CA VAL A 91 13.65 -12.45 0.45
C VAL A 91 14.60 -12.10 -0.70
N ALA A 92 14.88 -13.05 -1.59
CA ALA A 92 15.72 -12.81 -2.76
C ALA A 92 15.15 -11.70 -3.66
N ARG A 93 13.82 -11.64 -3.83
CA ARG A 93 13.18 -10.55 -4.59
C ARG A 93 13.33 -9.20 -3.91
N LEU A 94 13.17 -9.14 -2.58
CA LEU A 94 13.35 -7.91 -1.81
C LEU A 94 14.80 -7.42 -1.86
N GLU A 95 15.78 -8.32 -1.77
CA GLU A 95 17.19 -7.98 -1.90
C GLU A 95 17.50 -7.41 -3.29
N ARG A 96 16.97 -8.01 -4.36
CA ARG A 96 17.08 -7.46 -5.72
C ARG A 96 16.47 -6.07 -5.82
N ILE A 97 15.28 -5.84 -5.25
CA ILE A 97 14.62 -4.53 -5.27
C ILE A 97 15.45 -3.50 -4.49
N LYS A 98 15.95 -3.86 -3.29
CA LYS A 98 16.81 -2.99 -2.49
C LYS A 98 18.09 -2.63 -3.24
N ALA A 99 18.75 -3.60 -3.87
CA ALA A 99 19.94 -3.36 -4.67
C ALA A 99 19.65 -2.43 -5.86
N LYS A 100 18.51 -2.63 -6.55
CA LYS A 100 18.09 -1.77 -7.66
C LYS A 100 17.85 -0.33 -7.19
N LEU A 101 17.10 -0.13 -6.11
CA LEU A 101 16.82 1.20 -5.56
C LEU A 101 18.09 1.89 -5.07
N ALA A 102 18.99 1.15 -4.40
CA ALA A 102 20.28 1.69 -3.97
C ALA A 102 21.14 2.12 -5.16
N ASN A 103 21.12 1.36 -6.27
CA ASN A 103 21.85 1.72 -7.49
C ASN A 103 21.21 2.92 -8.20
N GLU A 104 19.89 3.02 -8.25
CA GLU A 104 19.19 4.20 -8.78
C GLU A 104 19.52 5.45 -7.96
N GLU A 105 19.53 5.33 -6.63
CA GLU A 105 19.90 6.41 -5.72
C GLU A 105 21.36 6.81 -5.88
N TYR A 106 22.27 5.84 -5.95
CA TYR A 106 23.69 6.09 -6.23
C TYR A 106 23.85 6.87 -7.54
N ASN A 107 23.24 6.40 -8.63
CA ASN A 107 23.28 7.07 -9.92
C ASN A 107 22.68 8.48 -9.89
N ARG A 108 21.66 8.72 -9.06
CA ARG A 108 21.07 10.05 -8.86
C ARG A 108 22.05 10.99 -8.18
N ILE A 109 22.71 10.55 -7.12
CA ILE A 109 23.68 11.35 -6.35
C ILE A 109 24.94 11.61 -7.16
N THR A 110 25.45 10.60 -7.87
CA THR A 110 26.67 10.72 -8.69
C THR A 110 26.42 11.29 -10.08
N ARG A 111 25.19 11.68 -10.40
CA ARG A 111 24.80 12.19 -11.72
C ARG A 111 25.71 13.33 -12.17
N ASN A 112 26.05 14.24 -11.28
CA ASN A 112 26.84 15.45 -11.59
C ASN A 112 28.34 15.20 -11.73
N VAL A 113 28.82 14.01 -11.34
CA VAL A 113 30.24 13.67 -11.42
C VAL A 113 30.59 13.11 -12.82
N ASN A 114 29.62 12.52 -13.52
CA ASN A 114 29.82 11.93 -14.85
C ASN A 114 29.18 12.79 -15.95
N THR A 115 29.90 13.82 -16.39
CA THR A 115 29.46 14.76 -17.44
C THR A 115 29.19 14.09 -18.79
N GLN A 116 29.81 12.94 -19.07
CA GLN A 116 29.63 12.20 -20.31
C GLN A 116 28.28 11.44 -20.36
N GLN A 117 27.80 10.97 -19.20
CA GLN A 117 26.51 10.27 -19.09
C GLN A 117 25.32 11.24 -19.03
N ILE A 118 25.50 12.42 -18.43
CA ILE A 118 24.49 13.50 -18.38
C ILE A 118 24.07 13.90 -19.78
N ASN A 119 25.02 14.20 -20.66
CA ASN A 119 24.76 14.61 -22.04
C ASN A 119 24.06 13.55 -22.91
N ARG A 120 23.97 12.28 -22.47
CA ARG A 120 23.32 11.19 -23.23
C ARG A 120 21.95 10.89 -22.66
N ARG A 121 21.79 11.01 -21.35
CA ARG A 121 20.50 10.87 -20.66
C ARG A 121 19.61 12.09 -20.82
N GLU A 122 20.16 13.31 -20.87
CA GLU A 122 19.38 14.51 -21.19
C GLU A 122 18.78 14.40 -22.59
N THR A 123 19.57 14.02 -23.59
CA THR A 123 19.06 13.82 -24.96
C THR A 123 17.96 12.76 -25.02
N LEU A 124 18.07 11.64 -24.28
CA LEU A 124 17.05 10.58 -24.27
C LEU A 124 15.81 10.93 -23.44
N ALA A 125 15.97 11.67 -22.35
CA ALA A 125 14.85 12.14 -21.53
C ALA A 125 14.05 13.22 -22.26
N ASP A 126 14.75 14.13 -22.96
CA ASP A 126 14.13 15.10 -23.86
C ASP A 126 13.46 14.40 -25.04
N PHE A 127 14.09 13.39 -25.64
CA PHE A 127 13.44 12.57 -26.68
C PHE A 127 12.16 11.90 -26.16
N GLY A 128 12.17 11.32 -24.95
CA GLY A 128 11.00 10.69 -24.37
C GLY A 128 9.85 11.67 -24.08
N ARG A 129 10.20 12.91 -23.73
CA ARG A 129 9.24 13.99 -23.47
C ARG A 129 8.70 14.59 -24.76
N GLU A 130 9.56 14.74 -25.77
CA GLU A 130 9.24 15.19 -27.13
C GLU A 130 8.40 14.16 -27.89
N VAL A 131 8.63 12.86 -27.70
CA VAL A 131 7.78 11.79 -28.26
C VAL A 131 6.39 11.81 -27.62
N ARG A 132 6.27 12.20 -26.34
CA ARG A 132 4.97 12.30 -25.66
C ARG A 132 4.15 13.49 -26.15
N SER A 133 4.79 14.64 -26.41
CA SER A 133 4.12 15.81 -27.03
C SER A 133 3.86 15.59 -28.52
N ALA A 134 4.78 14.95 -29.25
CA ALA A 134 4.62 14.62 -30.66
C ALA A 134 3.49 13.60 -30.89
N LYS A 135 3.25 12.68 -29.95
CA LYS A 135 2.17 11.69 -30.08
C LYS A 135 0.81 12.36 -30.32
N ALA A 136 0.49 13.44 -29.60
CA ALA A 136 -0.78 14.14 -29.76
C ALA A 136 -0.87 14.80 -31.15
N ALA A 137 0.16 15.56 -31.54
CA ALA A 137 0.21 16.18 -32.86
C ALA A 137 0.13 15.16 -34.02
N VAL A 138 0.84 14.04 -33.91
CA VAL A 138 0.82 12.96 -34.91
C VAL A 138 -0.56 12.33 -35.03
N VAL A 139 -1.23 12.05 -33.91
CA VAL A 139 -2.59 11.49 -33.92
C VAL A 139 -3.57 12.46 -34.59
N THR A 140 -3.45 13.76 -34.31
CA THR A 140 -4.34 14.77 -34.88
C THR A 140 -4.13 14.96 -36.38
N VAL A 141 -2.88 14.99 -36.86
CA VAL A 141 -2.57 15.04 -38.29
C VAL A 141 -3.08 13.79 -39.01
N LEU A 142 -2.95 12.61 -38.39
CA LEU A 142 -3.47 11.37 -38.95
C LEU A 142 -5.00 11.40 -39.04
N ASN A 143 -5.69 11.89 -38.01
CA ASN A 143 -7.14 12.02 -38.02
C ASN A 143 -7.61 12.93 -39.16
N PHE A 144 -6.97 14.09 -39.33
CA PHE A 144 -7.23 15.01 -40.44
C PHE A 144 -7.06 14.33 -41.81
N LEU A 145 -5.93 13.65 -42.03
CA LEU A 145 -5.65 12.96 -43.30
C LEU A 145 -6.67 11.86 -43.58
N VAL A 146 -7.05 11.08 -42.57
CA VAL A 146 -8.04 10.01 -42.70
C VAL A 146 -9.41 10.60 -43.07
N THR A 147 -9.86 11.69 -42.43
CA THR A 147 -11.14 12.33 -42.74
C THR A 147 -11.18 12.90 -44.16
N VAL A 148 -10.11 13.60 -44.59
CA VAL A 148 -10.04 14.17 -45.94
C VAL A 148 -9.99 13.07 -47.00
N ALA A 149 -9.18 12.02 -46.79
CA ALA A 149 -9.08 10.89 -47.71
C ALA A 149 -10.41 10.10 -47.79
N ALA A 150 -11.06 9.86 -46.66
CA ALA A 150 -12.36 9.19 -46.61
C ALA A 150 -13.43 10.02 -47.33
N THR A 151 -13.47 11.33 -47.11
CA THR A 151 -14.42 12.23 -47.78
C THR A 151 -14.19 12.24 -49.29
N PHE A 152 -12.93 12.31 -49.74
CA PHE A 152 -12.60 12.22 -51.16
C PHE A 152 -13.04 10.89 -51.78
N ALA A 153 -12.72 9.76 -51.13
CA ALA A 153 -13.10 8.45 -51.61
C ALA A 153 -14.63 8.29 -51.68
N CYS A 154 -15.34 8.69 -50.62
CA CYS A 154 -16.79 8.63 -50.55
C CYS A 154 -17.45 9.52 -51.60
N ALA A 155 -16.97 10.75 -51.79
CA ALA A 155 -17.51 11.66 -52.80
C ALA A 155 -17.23 11.17 -54.23
N TYR A 156 -16.04 10.61 -54.48
CA TYR A 156 -15.69 10.03 -55.78
C TYR A 156 -16.55 8.79 -56.12
N LEU A 157 -16.73 7.88 -55.16
CA LEU A 157 -17.59 6.69 -55.31
C LEU A 157 -19.07 7.08 -55.42
N GLY A 158 -19.55 8.00 -54.58
CA GLY A 158 -20.94 8.48 -54.58
C GLY A 158 -21.29 9.28 -55.84
N SER A 159 -20.33 10.03 -56.38
CA SER A 159 -20.48 10.78 -57.62
C SER A 159 -20.70 9.89 -58.85
N GLN A 160 -20.48 8.58 -58.75
CA GLN A 160 -20.77 7.65 -59.84
C GLN A 160 -22.26 7.62 -60.22
N TYR A 161 -23.14 7.89 -59.26
CA TYR A 161 -24.59 7.92 -59.48
C TYR A 161 -25.10 9.24 -60.06
N LEU A 162 -24.30 10.32 -59.99
CA LEU A 162 -24.69 11.66 -60.44
C LEU A 162 -24.03 12.07 -61.75
N PHE A 163 -22.78 11.66 -61.97
CA PHE A 163 -22.01 12.04 -63.14
C PHE A 163 -21.44 10.78 -63.82
N THR A 164 -21.55 10.70 -65.14
CA THR A 164 -20.97 9.61 -65.95
C THR A 164 -19.50 9.84 -66.26
N GLU A 165 -19.10 11.10 -66.40
CA GLU A 165 -17.74 11.53 -66.73
C GLU A 165 -16.78 11.41 -65.54
N THR A 166 -15.61 10.81 -65.77
CA THR A 166 -14.57 10.62 -64.74
C THR A 166 -14.01 11.96 -64.25
N ALA A 167 -13.83 12.92 -65.16
CA ALA A 167 -13.35 14.27 -64.80
C ALA A 167 -14.30 14.99 -63.83
N ALA A 168 -15.61 14.92 -64.10
CA ALA A 168 -16.62 15.53 -63.23
C ALA A 168 -16.66 14.88 -61.83
N ARG A 169 -16.45 13.55 -61.76
CA ARG A 169 -16.36 12.80 -60.49
C ARG A 169 -15.15 13.20 -59.64
N VAL A 170 -14.00 13.42 -60.28
CA VAL A 170 -12.80 13.88 -59.56
C VAL A 170 -13.00 15.30 -59.05
N ILE A 171 -13.52 16.20 -59.90
CA ILE A 171 -13.75 17.60 -59.53
C ILE A 171 -14.75 17.71 -58.37
N SER A 172 -15.87 16.97 -58.41
CA SER A 172 -16.86 16.96 -57.33
C SER A 172 -16.27 16.44 -56.01
N ALA A 173 -15.45 15.37 -56.09
CA ALA A 173 -14.78 14.81 -54.92
C ALA A 173 -13.74 15.76 -54.31
N VAL A 174 -12.96 16.46 -55.14
CA VAL A 174 -12.00 17.47 -54.67
C VAL A 174 -12.72 18.63 -53.99
N ILE A 175 -13.83 19.12 -54.55
CA ILE A 175 -14.60 20.21 -53.94
C ILE A 175 -15.14 19.78 -52.56
N ALA A 176 -15.75 18.60 -52.48
CA ALA A 176 -16.29 18.07 -51.22
C ALA A 176 -15.18 17.87 -50.16
N ALA A 177 -14.06 17.26 -50.55
CA ALA A 177 -12.92 17.05 -49.66
C ALA A 177 -12.29 18.38 -49.19
N SER A 178 -12.26 19.40 -50.06
CA SER A 178 -11.74 20.73 -49.71
C SER A 178 -12.60 21.43 -48.66
N VAL A 179 -13.94 21.37 -48.77
CA VAL A 179 -14.85 21.96 -47.78
C VAL A 179 -14.69 21.29 -46.42
N VAL A 180 -14.65 19.95 -46.39
CA VAL A 180 -14.46 19.20 -45.14
C VAL A 180 -13.06 19.43 -44.56
N GLY A 181 -12.02 19.46 -45.40
CA GLY A 181 -10.67 19.76 -44.98
C GLY A 181 -10.53 21.14 -44.34
N LEU A 182 -11.19 22.17 -44.89
CA LEU A 182 -11.22 23.50 -44.28
C LEU A 182 -11.97 23.51 -42.94
N ALA A 183 -13.07 22.75 -42.82
CA ALA A 183 -13.81 22.63 -41.57
C ALA A 183 -12.98 21.94 -40.46
N GLU A 184 -12.33 20.82 -40.78
CA GLU A 184 -11.45 20.10 -39.86
C GLU A 184 -10.22 20.93 -39.47
N LEU A 185 -9.61 21.64 -40.43
CA LEU A 185 -8.49 22.54 -40.17
C LEU A 185 -8.90 23.70 -39.24
N TYR A 186 -10.08 24.26 -39.44
CA TYR A 186 -10.61 25.30 -38.55
C TYR A 186 -10.81 24.79 -37.13
N VAL A 187 -11.40 23.59 -36.97
CA VAL A 187 -11.57 22.95 -35.66
C VAL A 187 -10.21 22.70 -35.02
N LEU A 188 -9.24 22.18 -35.78
CA LEU A 188 -7.88 21.94 -35.30
C LEU A 188 -7.24 23.23 -34.76
N VAL A 189 -7.20 24.29 -35.55
CA VAL A 189 -6.63 25.57 -35.16
C VAL A 189 -7.32 26.09 -33.89
N ARG A 190 -8.65 26.02 -33.83
CA ARG A 190 -9.41 26.47 -32.67
C ARG A 190 -9.17 25.62 -31.42
N THR A 191 -8.97 24.31 -31.55
CA THR A 191 -8.60 23.44 -30.41
C THR A 191 -7.20 23.74 -29.90
N MET A 192 -6.25 24.07 -30.78
CA MET A 192 -4.90 24.46 -30.39
C MET A 192 -4.87 25.85 -29.73
N GLU A 193 -5.65 26.81 -30.22
CA GLU A 193 -5.79 28.14 -29.61
C GLU A 193 -6.55 28.07 -28.27
N GLY A 194 -7.53 27.16 -28.15
CA GLY A 194 -8.27 26.92 -26.91
C GLY A 194 -7.43 26.32 -25.78
N GLU A 195 -6.43 25.47 -26.08
CA GLU A 195 -5.47 24.99 -25.07
C GLU A 195 -4.48 26.09 -24.60
N LEU A 196 -4.37 27.20 -25.34
CA LEU A 196 -3.54 28.37 -25.00
C LEU A 196 -4.34 29.51 -24.34
N GLY A 197 -5.66 29.37 -24.24
CA GLY A 197 -6.59 30.43 -23.88
C GLY A 197 -7.48 30.11 -22.69
N GLU A 198 -6.90 29.79 -21.53
CA GLU A 198 -7.34 30.22 -20.18
C GLU A 198 -6.28 29.79 -19.14
N PRO A 199 -6.08 30.57 -18.05
CA PRO A 199 -5.15 30.25 -16.95
C PRO A 199 -5.59 29.08 -16.07
#